data_AF-X1G1A9-F1
#
_entry.id   AF-X1G1A9-F1
#
_cell.length_a   1.000
_cell.length_b   1.000
_cell.length_c   1.000
_cell.angle_alpha   90.00
_cell.angle_beta   90.00
_cell.angle_gamma   90.00
#
_symmetry.space_group_name_H-M   'P 1'
#
loop_
_entity.id
_entity.type
_entity.pdbx_description
1 polymer ?
#
loop_
_entity_poly.entity_id
_entity_poly.type
_entity_poly.pdbx_seq_one_letter_code
_entity_poly.pdbx_strand_id
1 'polypeptide(L)'
;MAKQTSLVKILLANKEKILDHGMYNLTEFEDIINELTDVESSRQRILEKIEEHDTIDIPRLKKELEISEKNLLCTIEYLKELGFLEFIGEKPRFFQDIVNVSKQKSIFPNVTIIRDKNLCSGCGFCASICPVGAITYSKVKFEFNEELCIDCGLCYTCCPRSFFPEVLKASEENDDTDI
;
A
#
# COMPACT_ATOMS: atom_id res chain seq x y z
N MET A 1 -0.59 18.97 12.15
CA MET A 1 -1.70 17.99 11.99
C MET A 1 -1.09 16.74 11.40
N ALA A 2 -1.23 15.58 12.05
CA ALA A 2 -0.76 14.32 11.48
C ALA A 2 -1.39 14.17 10.08
N LYS A 3 -0.56 14.15 9.03
CA LYS A 3 -1.03 13.91 7.68
C LYS A 3 -1.44 12.43 7.60
N GLN A 4 -2.67 12.11 8.03
CA GLN A 4 -3.23 10.75 7.85
C GLN A 4 -3.04 10.33 6.39
N THR A 5 -2.56 9.11 6.14
CA THR A 5 -2.29 8.66 4.79
C THR A 5 -3.59 8.50 3.98
N SER A 6 -3.45 8.24 2.69
CA SER A 6 -4.56 7.84 1.84
C SER A 6 -5.32 6.64 2.41
N LEU A 7 -4.64 5.65 3.02
CA LEU A 7 -5.28 4.42 3.47
C LEU A 7 -6.19 4.66 4.68
N VAL A 8 -5.68 5.25 5.76
CA VAL A 8 -6.50 5.53 6.96
C VAL A 8 -7.70 6.41 6.62
N LYS A 9 -7.51 7.42 5.75
CA LYS A 9 -8.59 8.27 5.25
C LYS A 9 -9.65 7.48 4.49
N ILE A 10 -9.24 6.57 3.60
CA ILE A 10 -10.15 5.71 2.84
C ILE A 10 -10.95 4.80 3.78
N LEU A 11 -10.27 4.15 4.74
CA LEU A 11 -10.93 3.25 5.68
C LEU A 11 -11.95 3.99 6.56
N LEU A 12 -11.56 5.14 7.13
CA LEU A 12 -12.47 5.98 7.93
C LEU A 12 -13.67 6.48 7.12
N ALA A 13 -13.44 6.94 5.88
CA ALA A 13 -14.52 7.42 4.99
C ALA A 13 -15.51 6.31 4.59
N ASN A 14 -15.14 5.04 4.74
CA ASN A 14 -15.96 3.89 4.37
C ASN A 14 -16.28 2.98 5.59
N LYS A 15 -16.21 3.52 6.82
CA LYS A 15 -16.45 2.77 8.07
C LYS A 15 -17.74 1.96 8.02
N GLU A 16 -18.85 2.57 7.61
CA GLU A 16 -20.16 1.89 7.53
C GLU A 16 -20.13 0.69 6.58
N LYS A 17 -19.65 0.87 5.34
CA LYS A 17 -19.53 -0.23 4.36
C LYS A 17 -18.67 -1.39 4.87
N ILE A 18 -17.60 -1.09 5.60
CA ILE A 18 -16.68 -2.10 6.15
C ILE A 18 -17.36 -2.90 7.26
N LEU A 19 -18.05 -2.20 8.18
CA LEU A 19 -18.76 -2.84 9.29
C LEU A 19 -19.98 -3.64 8.80
N ASP A 20 -20.69 -3.15 7.79
CA ASP A 20 -21.84 -3.82 7.17
C ASP A 20 -21.45 -5.14 6.50
N HIS A 21 -20.24 -5.20 5.92
CA HIS A 21 -19.73 -6.44 5.34
C HIS A 21 -19.45 -7.51 6.42
N GLY A 22 -19.17 -7.10 7.65
CA GLY A 22 -19.01 -8.01 8.80
C GLY A 22 -17.64 -8.68 8.89
N MET A 23 -16.64 -8.22 8.14
CA MET A 23 -15.25 -8.69 8.29
C MET A 23 -14.60 -8.22 9.60
N TYR A 24 -15.04 -7.07 10.11
CA TYR A 24 -14.58 -6.50 11.37
C TYR A 24 -15.79 -6.06 12.18
N ASN A 25 -15.73 -6.25 13.49
CA ASN A 25 -16.60 -5.53 14.41
C ASN A 25 -16.06 -4.11 14.68
N LEU A 26 -16.85 -3.30 15.38
CA LEU A 26 -16.50 -1.90 15.66
C LEU A 26 -15.16 -1.75 16.41
N THR A 27 -14.93 -2.60 17.42
CA THR A 27 -13.71 -2.57 18.23
C THR A 27 -12.50 -2.97 17.40
N GLU A 28 -12.59 -4.07 16.65
CA GLU A 28 -11.52 -4.51 15.74
C GLU A 28 -11.16 -3.43 14.71
N PHE A 29 -12.17 -2.77 14.14
CA PHE A 29 -11.94 -1.67 13.20
C PHE A 29 -11.22 -0.50 13.88
N GLU A 30 -11.66 -0.07 15.06
CA GLU A 30 -11.07 1.04 15.79
C GLU A 30 -9.62 0.73 16.22
N ASP A 31 -9.35 -0.49 16.67
CA ASP A 31 -8.00 -0.95 17.01
C ASP A 31 -7.07 -0.89 15.80
N ILE A 32 -7.50 -1.43 14.64
CA ILE A 32 -6.72 -1.38 13.40
C ILE A 32 -6.43 0.06 12.98
N ILE A 33 -7.42 0.95 13.04
CA ILE A 33 -7.24 2.36 12.68
C ILE A 33 -6.23 3.05 13.60
N ASN A 34 -6.30 2.79 14.91
CA ASN A 34 -5.37 3.36 15.88
C ASN A 34 -3.94 2.86 15.61
N GLU A 35 -3.76 1.55 15.43
CA GLU A 35 -2.44 0.98 15.12
C GLU A 35 -1.85 1.53 13.81
N LEU A 36 -2.66 1.62 12.75
CA LEU A 36 -2.24 2.20 11.49
C LEU A 36 -1.84 3.67 11.65
N THR A 37 -2.63 4.44 12.41
CA THR A 37 -2.36 5.87 12.66
C THR A 37 -1.07 6.07 13.44
N ASP A 38 -0.79 5.21 14.43
CA ASP A 38 0.43 5.28 15.23
C ASP A 38 1.67 4.96 14.39
N VAL A 39 1.60 3.90 13.57
CA VAL A 39 2.69 3.54 12.65
C VAL A 39 2.95 4.67 11.65
N GLU A 40 1.90 5.25 11.08
CA GLU A 40 2.01 6.38 10.14
C GLU A 40 2.60 7.63 10.80
N SER A 41 2.15 7.96 12.01
CA SER A 41 2.66 9.10 12.77
C SER A 41 4.15 8.93 13.09
N SER A 42 4.57 7.71 13.42
CA SER A 42 5.98 7.38 13.62
C SER A 42 6.81 7.58 12.34
N ARG A 43 6.31 7.09 11.19
CA ARG A 43 6.96 7.28 9.88
C ARG A 43 7.07 8.75 9.49
N GLN A 44 6.01 9.52 9.70
CA GLN A 44 5.98 10.95 9.40
C GLN A 44 7.02 11.72 10.22
N ARG A 45 7.16 11.41 11.51
CA ARG A 45 8.21 12.02 12.36
C ARG A 45 9.62 11.71 11.87
N ILE A 46 9.86 10.48 11.41
CA ILE A 46 11.15 10.09 10.83
C ILE A 46 11.42 10.86 9.54
N LEU A 47 10.43 10.94 8.65
CA LEU A 47 10.55 11.69 7.39
C LEU A 47 10.84 13.17 7.64
N GLU A 48 10.09 13.83 8.53
CA GLU A 48 10.29 15.24 8.90
C GLU A 48 11.71 15.51 9.41
N LYS A 49 12.29 14.57 10.18
CA LYS A 49 13.67 14.68 10.66
C LYS A 49 14.72 14.48 9.56
N ILE A 50 14.45 13.61 8.59
CA ILE A 50 15.33 13.46 7.43
C ILE A 50 15.24 14.71 6.55
N GLU A 51 14.05 15.28 6.35
CA GLU A 51 13.83 16.55 5.64
C GLU A 51 14.53 17.73 6.34
N GLU A 52 14.48 17.80 7.68
CA GLU A 52 15.14 18.84 8.48
C GLU A 52 16.67 18.81 8.32
N HIS A 53 17.25 17.64 8.09
CA HIS A 53 18.71 17.45 8.07
C HIS A 53 19.29 17.20 6.68
N ASP A 54 18.44 17.00 5.67
CA ASP A 54 18.81 16.67 4.30
C ASP A 54 19.78 15.47 4.22
N THR A 55 19.67 14.53 5.17
CA THR A 55 20.55 13.37 5.27
C THR A 55 19.96 12.29 6.19
N ILE A 56 20.39 11.04 5.98
CA ILE A 56 20.07 9.91 6.86
C ILE A 56 21.25 9.69 7.82
N ASP A 57 21.17 10.24 9.03
CA ASP A 57 22.11 9.98 10.12
C ASP A 57 21.45 9.06 11.16
N ILE A 58 21.73 7.75 11.06
CA ILE A 58 21.11 6.74 11.93
C ILE A 58 21.40 7.00 13.42
N PRO A 59 22.66 7.19 13.87
CA PRO A 59 22.95 7.52 15.28
C PRO A 59 22.16 8.72 15.80
N ARG A 60 22.07 9.80 15.00
CA ARG A 60 21.34 11.01 15.38
C ARG A 60 19.84 10.76 15.46
N LEU A 61 19.25 10.21 14.40
CA LEU A 61 17.81 9.93 14.34
C LEU A 61 17.36 8.99 15.46
N LYS A 62 18.16 7.96 15.78
CA LYS A 62 17.88 7.04 16.88
C LYS A 62 17.78 7.75 18.22
N LYS A 63 18.69 8.71 18.45
CA LYS A 63 18.74 9.52 19.67
C LYS A 63 17.59 10.52 19.75
N GLU A 64 17.29 11.22 18.65
CA GLU A 64 16.23 12.25 18.63
C GLU A 64 14.81 11.68 18.71
N LEU A 65 14.58 10.49 18.14
CA LEU A 65 13.26 9.89 18.05
C LEU A 65 12.98 8.81 19.10
N GLU A 66 13.98 8.46 19.92
CA GLU A 66 13.89 7.42 20.96
C GLU A 66 13.34 6.09 20.43
N ILE A 67 13.74 5.71 19.21
CA ILE A 67 13.24 4.52 18.50
C ILE A 67 14.32 3.42 18.42
N SER A 68 13.91 2.15 18.28
CA SER A 68 14.85 1.07 18.01
C SER A 68 15.50 1.23 16.63
N GLU A 69 16.76 0.83 16.52
CA GLU A 69 17.50 0.87 15.25
C GLU A 69 16.82 0.04 14.17
N LYS A 70 16.30 -1.14 14.54
CA LYS A 70 15.52 -1.99 13.64
C LYS A 70 14.32 -1.26 13.05
N ASN A 71 13.51 -0.60 13.89
CA ASN A 71 12.31 0.08 13.41
C ASN A 71 12.66 1.31 12.57
N LEU A 72 13.73 2.02 12.91
CA LEU A 72 14.25 3.14 12.12
C LEU A 72 14.68 2.67 10.73
N LEU A 73 15.51 1.62 10.65
CA LEU A 73 15.96 1.03 9.39
C LEU A 73 14.80 0.53 8.53
N CYS A 74 13.87 -0.22 9.11
CA CYS A 74 12.68 -0.68 8.39
C CYS A 74 11.85 0.48 7.84
N THR A 75 11.77 1.58 8.59
CA THR A 75 11.04 2.78 8.15
C THR A 75 11.77 3.51 7.04
N ILE A 76 13.09 3.69 7.14
CA ILE A 76 13.91 4.33 6.10
C ILE A 76 13.79 3.56 4.79
N GLU A 77 13.93 2.23 4.82
CA GLU A 77 13.78 1.40 3.63
C GLU A 77 12.36 1.53 3.04
N TYR A 78 11.33 1.54 3.88
CA TYR A 78 9.95 1.76 3.42
C TYR A 78 9.77 3.13 2.75
N LEU A 79 10.27 4.21 3.35
CA LEU A 79 10.20 5.57 2.79
C LEU A 79 10.96 5.68 1.47
N LYS A 80 12.15 5.05 1.40
CA LYS A 80 12.96 4.95 0.18
C LYS A 80 12.19 4.26 -0.94
N GLU A 81 11.57 3.13 -0.64
CA GLU A 81 10.83 2.36 -1.63
C GLU A 81 9.57 3.07 -2.14
N LEU A 82 8.97 3.95 -1.33
CA LEU A 82 7.85 4.80 -1.74
C LEU A 82 8.28 6.08 -2.49
N GLY A 83 9.59 6.36 -2.60
CA GLY A 83 10.10 7.55 -3.28
C GLY A 83 10.11 8.81 -2.44
N PHE A 84 9.76 8.72 -1.15
CA PHE A 84 9.77 9.88 -0.26
C PHE A 84 11.17 10.42 0.04
N LEU A 85 12.23 9.65 -0.25
CA LEU A 85 13.61 10.03 0.00
C LEU A 85 14.38 10.44 -1.27
N GLU A 86 13.69 10.67 -2.39
CA GLU A 86 14.34 11.08 -3.65
C GLU A 86 15.08 12.42 -3.53
N PHE A 87 14.65 13.31 -2.63
CA PHE A 87 15.27 14.63 -2.43
C PHE A 87 16.71 14.54 -1.92
N ILE A 88 17.09 13.46 -1.23
CA ILE A 88 18.48 13.16 -0.81
C ILE A 88 19.19 12.19 -1.77
N GLY A 89 18.62 11.93 -2.94
CA GLY A 89 19.21 11.05 -3.96
C GLY A 89 18.93 9.55 -3.78
N GLU A 90 18.12 9.17 -2.79
CA GLU A 90 17.71 7.78 -2.62
C GLU A 90 16.62 7.40 -3.63
N LYS A 91 16.86 6.32 -4.39
CA LYS A 91 15.91 5.85 -5.42
C LYS A 91 15.16 4.61 -4.93
N PRO A 92 13.83 4.56 -5.09
CA PRO A 92 13.05 3.32 -5.05
C PRO A 92 13.67 2.22 -5.89
N ARG A 93 13.66 0.98 -5.40
CA ARG A 93 14.07 -0.19 -6.18
C ARG A 93 12.87 -0.90 -6.77
N PHE A 94 11.72 -0.87 -6.09
CA PHE A 94 10.60 -1.76 -6.39
C PHE A 94 9.31 -1.06 -6.83
N PHE A 95 8.99 0.12 -6.32
CA PHE A 95 7.65 0.71 -6.50
C PHE A 95 7.58 2.00 -7.33
N GLN A 96 8.70 2.47 -7.90
CA GLN A 96 8.75 3.78 -8.57
C GLN A 96 7.72 3.93 -9.71
N ASP A 97 7.54 2.88 -10.51
CA ASP A 97 6.58 2.89 -11.61
C ASP A 97 5.13 2.73 -11.11
N ILE A 98 4.91 2.01 -10.00
CA ILE A 98 3.57 1.75 -9.44
C ILE A 98 3.00 3.00 -8.79
N VAL A 99 3.83 3.76 -8.04
CA VAL A 99 3.43 5.01 -7.40
C VAL A 99 3.02 6.06 -8.45
N ASN A 100 3.74 6.11 -9.57
CA ASN A 100 3.49 7.08 -10.65
C ASN A 100 2.30 6.72 -11.58
N VAL A 101 1.86 5.46 -11.61
CA VAL A 101 0.70 4.99 -12.41
C VAL A 101 -0.64 5.25 -11.72
N SER A 102 -0.63 5.53 -10.41
CA SER A 102 -1.83 5.74 -9.62
C SER A 102 -2.46 7.13 -9.87
N LYS A 103 -3.43 7.20 -10.80
CA LYS A 103 -4.48 8.25 -10.78
C LYS A 103 -5.54 7.97 -9.69
N GLN A 104 -5.24 7.15 -8.68
CA GLN A 104 -6.23 6.52 -7.80
C GLN A 104 -6.21 7.11 -6.39
N LYS A 105 -7.26 6.80 -5.60
CA LYS A 105 -7.42 7.31 -4.22
C LYS A 105 -6.34 6.79 -3.26
N SER A 106 -5.78 5.60 -3.50
CA SER A 106 -4.71 4.99 -2.71
C SER A 106 -3.36 5.01 -3.44
N ILE A 107 -2.29 4.80 -2.66
CA ILE A 107 -0.91 4.63 -3.17
C ILE A 107 -0.83 3.38 -4.07
N PHE A 108 -1.55 2.32 -3.72
CA PHE A 108 -1.54 1.06 -4.46
C PHE A 108 -2.83 0.87 -5.24
N PRO A 109 -2.77 0.29 -6.45
CA PRO A 109 -3.96 -0.06 -7.20
C PRO A 109 -4.70 -1.23 -6.54
N ASN A 110 -5.88 -1.57 -7.06
CA ASN A 110 -6.51 -2.84 -6.70
C ASN A 110 -5.85 -4.02 -7.46
N VAL A 111 -6.18 -5.26 -7.08
CA VAL A 111 -5.52 -6.47 -7.59
C VAL A 111 -5.88 -6.83 -9.03
N THR A 112 -6.87 -6.17 -9.67
CA THR A 112 -7.30 -6.54 -11.03
C THR A 112 -6.15 -6.43 -12.02
N ILE A 113 -5.23 -5.48 -11.86
CA ILE A 113 -4.02 -5.35 -12.69
C ILE A 113 -3.19 -6.66 -12.77
N ILE A 114 -3.12 -7.42 -11.67
CA ILE A 114 -2.40 -8.69 -11.62
C ILE A 114 -3.15 -9.79 -12.38
N ARG A 115 -4.47 -9.78 -12.30
CA ARG A 115 -5.33 -10.70 -13.06
C ARG A 115 -5.30 -10.38 -14.54
N ASP A 116 -5.46 -9.11 -14.90
CA ASP A 116 -5.56 -8.65 -16.29
C ASP A 116 -4.25 -8.92 -17.05
N LYS A 117 -3.11 -8.90 -16.34
CA LYS A 117 -1.80 -9.30 -16.88
C LYS A 117 -1.51 -10.81 -16.76
N ASN A 118 -2.51 -11.64 -16.44
CA ASN A 118 -2.39 -13.10 -16.30
C ASN A 118 -1.31 -13.59 -15.31
N LEU A 119 -1.02 -12.80 -14.27
CA LEU A 119 -0.02 -13.12 -13.25
C LEU A 119 -0.60 -13.82 -12.02
N CYS A 120 -1.93 -13.88 -11.91
CA CYS A 120 -2.63 -14.42 -10.77
C CYS A 120 -2.32 -15.91 -10.56
N SER A 121 -1.84 -16.28 -9.37
CA SER A 121 -1.58 -17.66 -8.98
C SER A 121 -2.78 -18.35 -8.31
N GLY A 122 -3.91 -17.64 -8.14
CA GLY A 122 -5.10 -18.21 -7.51
C GLY A 122 -4.97 -18.49 -6.01
N CYS A 123 -4.12 -17.76 -5.29
CA CYS A 123 -3.92 -17.96 -3.85
C CYS A 123 -5.09 -17.47 -2.96
N GLY A 124 -5.92 -16.55 -3.45
CA GLY A 124 -7.10 -16.06 -2.74
C GLY A 124 -6.87 -14.99 -1.66
N PHE A 125 -5.64 -14.58 -1.36
CA PHE A 125 -5.36 -13.58 -0.31
C PHE A 125 -6.09 -12.24 -0.52
N CYS A 126 -6.27 -11.84 -1.77
CA CYS A 126 -6.98 -10.62 -2.11
C CYS A 126 -8.46 -10.63 -1.69
N ALA A 127 -9.12 -11.79 -1.73
CA ALA A 127 -10.48 -11.95 -1.23
C ALA A 127 -10.51 -11.90 0.30
N SER A 128 -9.56 -12.59 0.96
CA SER A 128 -9.49 -12.65 2.42
C SER A 128 -9.22 -11.31 3.09
N ILE A 129 -8.45 -10.42 2.44
CA ILE A 129 -8.09 -9.11 3.00
C ILE A 129 -9.10 -8.00 2.64
N CYS A 130 -10.06 -8.25 1.75
CA CYS A 130 -10.93 -7.19 1.26
C CYS A 130 -11.93 -6.76 2.35
N PRO A 131 -11.85 -5.54 2.88
CA PRO A 131 -12.65 -5.13 4.04
C PRO A 131 -14.14 -4.94 3.73
N VAL A 132 -14.49 -4.88 2.44
CA VAL A 132 -15.84 -4.61 1.91
C VAL A 132 -16.35 -5.75 1.02
N GLY A 133 -15.62 -6.86 0.93
CA GLY A 133 -16.07 -8.03 0.15
C GLY A 133 -16.16 -7.80 -1.36
N ALA A 134 -15.43 -6.81 -1.90
CA ALA A 134 -15.42 -6.51 -3.33
C ALA A 134 -14.78 -7.63 -4.18
N ILE A 135 -14.11 -8.61 -3.56
CA ILE A 135 -13.46 -9.71 -4.25
C ILE A 135 -14.00 -11.02 -3.68
N THR A 136 -14.57 -11.86 -4.55
CA THR A 136 -14.92 -13.24 -4.20
C THR A 136 -13.98 -14.19 -4.95
N TYR A 137 -13.50 -15.21 -4.24
CA TYR A 137 -12.61 -16.20 -4.83
C TYR A 137 -13.02 -17.61 -4.42
N SER A 138 -13.13 -18.48 -5.42
CA SER A 138 -13.37 -19.91 -5.26
C SER A 138 -12.43 -20.68 -6.18
N LYS A 139 -12.35 -22.01 -6.03
CA LYS A 139 -11.54 -22.89 -6.90
C LYS A 139 -11.83 -22.73 -8.40
N VAL A 140 -12.97 -22.15 -8.76
CA VAL A 140 -13.47 -22.10 -10.14
C VAL A 140 -13.61 -20.67 -10.65
N LYS A 141 -13.67 -19.66 -9.77
CA LYS A 141 -14.02 -18.30 -10.18
C LYS A 141 -13.41 -17.24 -9.27
N PHE A 142 -12.87 -16.20 -9.92
CA PHE A 142 -12.55 -14.91 -9.33
C PHE A 142 -13.60 -13.90 -9.82
N GLU A 143 -14.25 -13.17 -8.91
CA GLU A 143 -15.13 -12.07 -9.25
C GLU A 143 -14.70 -10.80 -8.53
N PHE A 144 -14.79 -9.68 -9.23
CA PHE A 144 -14.51 -8.35 -8.69
C PHE A 144 -15.74 -7.47 -8.87
N ASN A 145 -16.20 -6.87 -7.78
CA ASN A 145 -17.32 -5.93 -7.77
C ASN A 145 -16.78 -4.50 -7.59
N GLU A 146 -16.83 -3.72 -8.66
CA GLU A 146 -16.32 -2.34 -8.69
C GLU A 146 -17.16 -1.38 -7.82
N GLU A 147 -18.47 -1.62 -7.66
CA GLU A 147 -19.35 -0.77 -6.85
C GLU A 147 -19.07 -0.90 -5.34
N LEU A 148 -18.61 -2.09 -4.92
CA LEU A 148 -18.18 -2.34 -3.54
C LEU A 148 -16.76 -1.84 -3.28
N CYS A 149 -15.90 -1.78 -4.30
CA CYS A 149 -14.51 -1.39 -4.14
C CYS A 149 -14.40 0.05 -3.59
N ILE A 150 -13.59 0.20 -2.54
CA ILE A 150 -13.30 1.50 -1.91
C ILE A 150 -11.91 2.04 -2.26
N ASP A 151 -11.23 1.40 -3.22
CA ASP A 151 -9.89 1.75 -3.70
C ASP A 151 -8.82 1.81 -2.60
N CYS A 152 -8.91 0.97 -1.55
CA CYS A 152 -7.94 0.98 -0.45
C CYS A 152 -6.56 0.40 -0.84
N GLY A 153 -6.51 -0.48 -1.84
CA GLY A 153 -5.26 -1.10 -2.32
C GLY A 153 -4.72 -2.28 -1.49
N LEU A 154 -5.41 -2.69 -0.41
CA LEU A 154 -4.98 -3.81 0.46
C LEU A 154 -4.83 -5.15 -0.30
N CYS A 155 -5.69 -5.38 -1.28
CA CYS A 155 -5.64 -6.58 -2.11
C CYS A 155 -4.38 -6.67 -2.99
N TYR A 156 -3.82 -5.53 -3.38
CA TYR A 156 -2.57 -5.47 -4.13
C TYR A 156 -1.36 -5.65 -3.22
N THR A 157 -1.35 -4.98 -2.06
CA THR A 157 -0.23 -5.06 -1.11
C THR A 157 -0.02 -6.47 -0.56
N CYS A 158 -1.10 -7.24 -0.36
CA CYS A 158 -1.01 -8.63 0.08
C CYS A 158 -0.71 -9.63 -1.05
N CYS A 159 -0.73 -9.19 -2.31
CA CYS A 159 -0.59 -10.09 -3.44
C CYS A 159 0.89 -10.47 -3.63
N PRO A 160 1.27 -11.76 -3.54
CA PRO A 160 2.66 -12.19 -3.72
C PRO A 160 3.16 -11.99 -5.15
N ARG A 161 2.26 -11.67 -6.09
CA ARG A 161 2.56 -11.40 -7.49
C ARG A 161 2.68 -9.91 -7.81
N SER A 162 2.47 -9.03 -6.83
CA SER A 162 2.64 -7.57 -6.98
C SER A 162 4.11 -7.14 -7.18
N PHE A 163 5.05 -8.01 -6.83
CA PHE A 163 6.50 -7.76 -6.89
C PHE A 163 7.16 -8.27 -8.18
N PHE A 164 6.41 -8.57 -9.24
CA PHE A 164 6.97 -8.99 -10.54
C PHE A 164 6.86 -7.87 -11.59
N PRO A 165 7.51 -6.70 -11.39
CA PRO A 165 7.34 -5.53 -12.26
C PRO A 165 7.84 -5.77 -13.69
N GLU A 166 8.84 -6.62 -13.91
CA GLU A 166 9.37 -6.88 -15.27
C GLU A 166 8.31 -7.46 -16.22
N VAL A 167 7.46 -8.37 -15.74
CA VAL A 167 6.37 -8.92 -16.56
C VAL A 167 5.25 -7.89 -16.75
N LEU A 168 5.10 -6.94 -15.81
CA LEU A 168 4.17 -5.81 -15.98
C LEU A 168 4.66 -4.84 -17.07
N LYS A 169 5.97 -4.68 -17.28
CA LYS A 169 6.54 -3.81 -18.33
C LYS A 169 6.36 -4.38 -19.73
N ALA A 170 6.54 -5.70 -19.89
CA ALA A 170 6.42 -6.38 -21.17
C ALA A 170 5.02 -6.30 -21.82
N SER A 171 3.97 -6.01 -21.04
CA SER A 171 2.61 -5.84 -21.57
C SER A 171 2.34 -4.45 -22.16
N GLU A 172 3.15 -3.44 -21.82
CA GLU A 172 2.95 -2.05 -22.30
C GLU A 172 3.70 -1.78 -23.61
N GLU A 173 4.66 -2.63 -23.98
CA GLU A 173 5.39 -2.53 -25.26
C GLU A 173 4.72 -3.29 -26.42
N ASN A 174 3.63 -4.04 -26.16
CA ASN A 174 2.97 -4.90 -27.16
C ASN A 174 1.55 -4.45 -27.55
N ASP A 175 1.06 -3.30 -27.07
CA ASP A 175 -0.31 -2.83 -27.37
C ASP A 175 -0.41 -1.92 -28.61
N ASP A 176 0.66 -1.78 -29.40
CA ASP A 176 0.69 -0.95 -30.62
C ASP A 176 1.02 -1.71 -31.93
N THR A 177 1.07 -3.05 -31.91
CA THR A 177 1.08 -3.83 -33.16
C THR A 177 0.38 -5.18 -32.97
N ASP A 178 -0.93 -5.23 -33.21
CA ASP A 178 -1.52 -6.17 -34.17
C ASP A 178 -3.06 -6.03 -34.23
N ILE A 179 -3.53 -5.78 -35.47
CA ILE A 179 -4.90 -5.68 -36.03
C ILE A 179 -5.46 -4.27 -36.18
#